data_AF-A0A4V6BKS0-F1
#
_entry.id   AF-A0A4V6BKS0-F1
#
_cell.length_a   1.000
_cell.length_b   1.000
_cell.length_c   1.000
_cell.angle_alpha   90.00
_cell.angle_beta   90.00
_cell.angle_gamma   90.00
#
_symmetry.space_group_name_H-M   'P 1'
#
loop_
_entity.id
_entity.type
_entity.pdbx_description
1 polymer ?
#
loop_
_entity_poly.entity_id
_entity_poly.type
_entity_poly.pdbx_seq_one_letter_code
_entity_poly.pdbx_strand_id
1 'polypeptide(L)'
;MRTFGLFATFCFAILLTGCDKNVVYKAYEDIDDGQWFIKNTPSFKVEIKDSTQLYNVFYLVRNTLQYPYYNLYLTRKITGPDSTLMSTTLQEVFLSNEITGKPFGKGLGDLFDHKIPFLTNYKFPRSGTYTFTLSQSMRQNPLPFLMGIGISVEKAEK
;
A
#
# COMPACT_ATOMS: atom_id res chain seq x y z
N MET A 1 61.38 10.01 -21.57
CA MET A 1 60.60 10.59 -20.45
C MET A 1 59.23 10.97 -20.99
N ARG A 2 58.07 10.47 -20.56
CA ARG A 2 57.65 9.50 -19.56
C ARG A 2 56.33 8.90 -20.10
N THR A 3 56.27 7.58 -20.24
CA THR A 3 55.03 6.80 -20.40
C THR A 3 54.39 6.66 -19.01
N PHE A 4 53.18 7.20 -18.82
CA PHE A 4 52.38 7.13 -17.59
C PHE A 4 50.92 7.36 -18.00
N GLY A 5 49.92 6.52 -17.78
CA GLY A 5 49.85 5.15 -17.29
C GLY A 5 48.45 4.64 -17.64
N LEU A 6 48.35 3.37 -18.06
CA LEU A 6 47.12 2.61 -17.93
C LEU A 6 46.87 2.41 -16.44
N PHE A 7 45.75 2.87 -15.88
CA PHE A 7 45.14 2.16 -14.77
C PHE A 7 43.63 2.40 -14.77
N ALA A 8 42.95 1.38 -15.30
CA ALA A 8 41.58 0.98 -15.05
C ALA A 8 40.90 1.69 -13.86
N THR A 9 39.95 2.56 -14.16
CA THR A 9 38.85 2.84 -13.23
C THR A 9 37.59 2.17 -13.78
N PHE A 10 37.58 0.84 -13.69
CA PHE A 10 36.36 0.03 -13.77
C PHE A 10 35.59 0.29 -12.48
N CYS A 11 34.89 1.43 -12.41
CA CYS A 11 34.04 1.75 -11.28
C CYS A 11 32.75 0.93 -11.42
N PHE A 12 32.83 -0.25 -10.82
CA PHE A 12 31.78 -1.19 -10.47
C PHE A 12 30.46 -0.48 -10.13
N ALA A 13 29.58 -0.35 -11.13
CA ALA A 13 28.18 0.00 -10.91
C ALA A 13 27.48 -1.26 -10.35
N ILE A 14 27.51 -1.40 -9.02
CA ILE A 14 26.65 -2.35 -8.32
C ILE A 14 25.22 -1.86 -8.52
N LEU A 15 24.56 -2.43 -9.53
CA LEU A 15 23.13 -2.38 -9.66
C LEU A 15 22.56 -3.18 -8.48
N LEU A 16 22.19 -2.47 -7.41
CA LEU A 16 21.38 -3.00 -6.31
C LEU A 16 19.99 -3.30 -6.86
N THR A 17 19.81 -4.44 -7.54
CA THR A 17 18.49 -4.94 -7.92
C THR A 17 17.83 -5.59 -6.70
N GLY A 18 17.39 -4.77 -5.75
CA GLY A 18 16.52 -5.18 -4.66
C GLY A 18 15.05 -5.19 -5.10
N CYS A 19 14.73 -5.89 -6.19
CA CYS A 19 13.32 -6.13 -6.52
C CYS A 19 12.85 -7.28 -5.63
N ASP A 20 12.01 -6.95 -4.64
CA ASP A 20 11.36 -7.94 -3.81
C ASP A 20 10.52 -8.86 -4.71
N LYS A 21 11.01 -10.08 -4.94
CA LYS A 21 10.50 -11.01 -5.97
C LYS A 21 9.03 -11.41 -5.75
N ASN A 22 8.50 -11.13 -4.56
CA ASN A 22 7.16 -11.51 -4.17
C ASN A 22 6.13 -10.40 -4.39
N VAL A 23 6.56 -9.14 -4.57
CA VAL A 23 5.64 -8.01 -4.77
C VAL A 23 5.11 -8.03 -6.20
N VAL A 24 3.80 -8.25 -6.34
CA VAL A 24 3.09 -8.25 -7.62
C VAL A 24 2.68 -6.83 -8.00
N TYR A 25 2.22 -6.08 -7.01
CA TYR A 25 1.74 -4.72 -7.17
C TYR A 25 1.93 -3.95 -5.88
N LYS A 26 2.37 -2.70 -5.99
CA LYS A 26 2.44 -1.79 -4.85
C LYS A 26 2.27 -0.37 -5.36
N ALA A 27 1.26 0.33 -4.87
CA ALA A 27 1.02 1.71 -5.23
C ALA A 27 0.40 2.48 -4.07
N TYR A 28 0.69 3.77 -4.03
CA TYR A 28 0.04 4.77 -3.21
C TYR A 28 -0.62 5.80 -4.13
N GLU A 29 -1.71 6.36 -3.65
CA GLU A 29 -2.22 7.65 -4.09
C GLU A 29 -1.94 8.66 -2.98
N ASP A 30 -1.29 9.76 -3.34
CA ASP A 30 -1.04 10.87 -2.42
C ASP A 30 -2.35 11.60 -2.14
N ILE A 31 -2.52 12.03 -0.89
CA ILE A 31 -3.70 12.80 -0.47
C ILE A 31 -3.29 14.27 -0.38
N ASP A 32 -3.87 15.07 -1.27
CA ASP A 32 -3.62 16.51 -1.35
C ASP A 32 -3.85 17.21 -0.01
N ASP A 33 -2.86 18.01 0.41
CA ASP A 33 -2.82 18.78 1.66
C ASP A 33 -3.12 17.96 2.93
N GLY A 34 -3.03 16.63 2.83
CA GLY A 34 -3.40 15.73 3.89
C GLY A 34 -4.89 15.67 4.22
N GLN A 35 -5.75 16.12 3.30
CA GLN A 35 -7.19 16.23 3.50
C GLN A 35 -7.93 15.16 2.69
N TRP A 36 -8.18 13.99 3.30
CA TRP A 36 -8.86 12.90 2.60
C TRP A 36 -10.38 13.10 2.60
N PHE A 37 -10.89 13.66 1.50
CA PHE A 37 -12.32 13.78 1.26
C PHE A 37 -12.99 12.44 0.96
N ILE A 38 -14.22 12.22 1.46
CA ILE A 38 -15.02 11.01 1.18
C ILE A 38 -15.22 10.78 -0.33
N LYS A 39 -15.34 11.86 -1.12
CA LYS A 39 -15.48 11.78 -2.58
C LYS A 39 -14.21 11.36 -3.31
N ASN A 40 -13.05 11.48 -2.66
CA ASN A 40 -11.79 11.01 -3.22
C ASN A 40 -11.70 9.50 -2.95
N THR A 41 -11.93 8.70 -4.00
CA THR A 41 -11.95 7.24 -3.93
C THR A 41 -10.88 6.60 -4.83
N PRO A 42 -9.60 6.58 -4.37
CA PRO A 42 -8.47 5.98 -5.08
C PRO A 42 -8.79 4.58 -5.59
N SER A 43 -8.40 4.29 -6.84
CA SER A 43 -8.68 3.01 -7.50
C SER A 43 -7.43 2.40 -8.12
N PHE A 44 -7.13 1.16 -7.70
CA PHE A 44 -5.91 0.45 -8.04
C PHE A 44 -6.23 -0.77 -8.90
N LYS A 45 -5.64 -0.83 -10.09
CA LYS A 45 -5.80 -1.95 -11.04
C LYS A 45 -4.63 -2.92 -10.90
N VAL A 46 -4.92 -4.14 -10.47
CA VAL A 46 -3.93 -5.18 -10.22
C VAL A 46 -4.12 -6.34 -11.18
N GLU A 47 -3.08 -6.66 -11.96
CA GLU A 47 -3.09 -7.81 -12.85
C GLU A 47 -2.65 -9.08 -12.11
N ILE A 48 -3.58 -10.04 -11.95
CA ILE A 48 -3.28 -11.37 -11.41
C ILE A 48 -3.06 -12.34 -12.58
N LYS A 49 -1.82 -12.79 -12.77
CA LYS A 49 -1.46 -13.69 -13.88
C LYS A 49 -1.68 -15.17 -13.56
N ASP A 50 -1.48 -15.57 -12.31
CA ASP A 50 -1.59 -16.96 -11.87
C ASP A 50 -2.58 -17.12 -10.71
N SER A 51 -3.81 -17.52 -11.00
CA SER A 51 -4.84 -17.78 -9.98
C SER A 51 -4.66 -19.07 -9.18
N THR A 52 -3.61 -19.86 -9.46
CA THR A 52 -3.29 -21.04 -8.66
C THR A 52 -2.46 -20.70 -7.42
N GLN A 53 -1.79 -19.54 -7.41
CA GLN A 53 -1.01 -19.05 -6.28
C GLN A 53 -1.89 -18.40 -5.20
N LEU A 54 -1.35 -18.35 -3.98
CA LEU A 54 -1.93 -17.62 -2.86
C LEU A 54 -1.28 -16.25 -2.76
N TYR A 55 -2.06 -15.25 -2.35
CA TYR A 55 -1.63 -13.87 -2.27
C TYR A 55 -2.00 -13.24 -0.92
N ASN A 56 -1.17 -12.33 -0.46
CA ASN A 56 -1.46 -11.43 0.63
C ASN A 56 -1.74 -10.03 0.08
N VAL A 57 -2.82 -9.41 0.52
CA VAL A 57 -3.24 -8.08 0.10
C VAL A 57 -3.31 -7.18 1.33
N PHE A 58 -2.66 -6.02 1.21
CA PHE A 58 -2.48 -5.07 2.29
C PHE A 58 -3.04 -3.71 1.91
N TYR A 59 -3.63 -3.02 2.89
CA TYR A 59 -3.76 -1.57 2.84
C TYR A 59 -2.39 -0.98 3.14
N LEU A 60 -2.11 0.11 2.43
CA LEU A 60 -0.98 0.96 2.72
C LEU A 60 -1.53 2.30 3.17
N VAL A 61 -1.23 2.70 4.40
CA VAL A 61 -1.72 3.97 4.96
C VAL A 61 -0.52 4.78 5.40
N ARG A 62 -0.49 6.05 5.01
CA ARG A 62 0.50 7.02 5.53
C ARG A 62 -0.23 8.14 6.25
N ASN A 63 0.06 8.33 7.52
CA ASN A 63 -0.47 9.45 8.31
C ASN A 63 0.67 10.22 8.99
N THR A 64 0.36 11.43 9.45
CA THR A 64 1.27 12.18 10.32
C THR A 64 0.99 11.89 11.81
N LEU A 65 1.91 12.27 12.70
CA LEU A 65 1.70 12.26 14.16
C LEU A 65 0.47 13.06 14.61
N GLN A 66 0.03 14.04 13.82
CA GLN A 66 -1.11 14.91 14.17
C GLN A 66 -2.46 14.25 13.86
N TYR A 67 -2.47 13.08 13.21
CA TYR A 67 -3.70 12.35 12.97
C TYR A 67 -4.44 12.06 14.30
N PRO A 68 -5.69 12.52 14.47
CA PRO A 68 -6.30 12.64 15.80
C PRO A 68 -6.92 11.33 16.30
N TYR A 69 -6.92 10.27 15.49
CA TYR A 69 -7.56 9.00 15.82
C TYR A 69 -6.52 7.88 15.91
N TYR A 70 -6.75 6.93 16.80
CA TYR A 70 -5.93 5.72 16.85
C TYR A 70 -6.33 4.70 15.76
N ASN A 71 -7.50 4.89 15.16
CA ASN A 71 -8.08 4.01 14.13
C ASN A 71 -8.52 4.77 12.87
N LEU A 72 -8.88 4.00 11.85
CA LEU A 72 -9.43 4.46 10.58
C LEU A 72 -10.48 3.46 10.12
N TYR A 73 -11.70 3.93 9.88
CA TYR A 73 -12.73 3.16 9.18
C TYR A 73 -12.54 3.34 7.68
N LEU A 74 -12.30 2.25 6.97
CA LEU A 74 -12.04 2.21 5.54
C LEU A 74 -13.02 1.27 4.86
N THR A 75 -13.68 1.74 3.80
CA THR A 75 -14.47 0.89 2.92
C THR A 75 -13.66 0.52 1.69
N ARG A 76 -13.46 -0.78 1.46
CA ARG A 76 -12.93 -1.33 0.21
C ARG A 76 -14.04 -1.87 -0.67
N LYS A 77 -13.89 -1.70 -1.97
CA LYS A 77 -14.66 -2.37 -3.01
C LYS A 77 -13.72 -3.16 -3.91
N ILE A 78 -14.03 -4.41 -4.19
CA ILE A 78 -13.26 -5.27 -5.09
C ILE A 78 -14.13 -5.63 -6.29
N THR A 79 -13.65 -5.29 -7.49
CA THR A 79 -14.30 -5.62 -8.76
C THR A 79 -13.40 -6.59 -9.54
N GLY A 80 -13.99 -7.69 -10.01
CA GLY A 80 -13.29 -8.73 -10.75
C GLY A 80 -13.05 -8.39 -12.23
N PRO A 81 -12.31 -9.25 -12.96
CA PRO A 81 -11.91 -8.99 -14.36
C PRO A 81 -13.05 -8.87 -15.38
N ASP A 82 -14.25 -9.35 -15.04
CA ASP A 82 -15.49 -9.29 -15.82
C ASP A 82 -16.39 -8.12 -15.40
N SER A 83 -15.86 -7.19 -14.62
CA SER A 83 -16.64 -6.11 -13.98
C SER A 83 -17.63 -6.59 -12.92
N THR A 84 -17.58 -7.85 -12.50
CA THR A 84 -18.42 -8.37 -11.42
C THR A 84 -17.98 -7.77 -10.08
N LEU A 85 -18.92 -7.20 -9.33
CA LEU A 85 -18.69 -6.78 -7.96
C LEU A 85 -18.48 -8.01 -7.07
N MET A 86 -17.28 -8.17 -6.53
CA MET A 86 -16.95 -9.32 -5.68
C MET A 86 -17.24 -9.06 -4.21
N SER A 87 -16.90 -7.86 -3.73
CA SER A 87 -17.13 -7.49 -2.35
C SER A 87 -17.15 -5.98 -2.14
N THR A 88 -17.89 -5.55 -1.13
CA THR A 88 -17.76 -4.23 -0.50
C THR A 88 -17.66 -4.47 1.00
N THR A 89 -16.62 -3.97 1.64
CA THR A 89 -16.33 -4.26 3.05
C THR A 89 -15.87 -3.00 3.76
N LEU A 90 -16.61 -2.63 4.81
CA LEU A 90 -16.17 -1.66 5.81
C LEU A 90 -15.28 -2.37 6.83
N GLN A 91 -14.10 -1.83 7.09
CA GLN A 91 -13.16 -2.37 8.06
C GLN A 91 -12.60 -1.26 8.94
N GLU A 92 -12.53 -1.53 10.24
CA GLU A 92 -11.73 -0.73 11.16
C GLU A 92 -10.27 -1.20 11.11
N VAL A 93 -9.34 -0.27 10.95
CA VAL A 93 -7.90 -0.53 11.03
C VAL A 93 -7.28 0.37 12.09
N PHE A 94 -6.28 -0.14 12.81
CA PHE A 94 -5.61 0.59 13.88
C PHE A 94 -4.26 1.13 13.38
N LEU A 95 -4.02 2.43 13.58
CA LEU A 95 -2.78 3.13 13.19
C LEU A 95 -1.88 3.38 14.41
N SER A 96 -2.46 3.48 15.60
CA SER A 96 -1.73 3.60 16.86
C SER A 96 -2.45 2.89 18.00
N ASN A 97 -1.75 2.70 19.11
CA ASN A 97 -2.31 2.15 20.32
C ASN A 97 -3.29 3.14 20.97
N GLU A 98 -4.49 2.67 21.36
CA GLU A 98 -5.57 3.55 21.81
C GLU A 98 -5.29 4.30 23.13
N ILE A 99 -4.39 3.79 23.98
CA ILE A 99 -4.07 4.39 25.29
C ILE A 99 -2.84 5.28 25.18
N THR A 100 -1.77 4.75 24.59
CA THR A 100 -0.46 5.42 24.58
C THR A 100 -0.26 6.35 23.38
N GLY A 101 -1.10 6.23 22.34
CA GLY A 101 -0.92 6.92 21.07
C GLY A 101 0.30 6.45 20.27
N LYS A 102 1.03 5.42 20.74
CA LYS A 102 2.21 4.91 20.06
C LYS A 102 1.82 4.32 18.69
N PRO A 103 2.39 4.78 17.57
CA PRO A 103 2.06 4.28 16.25
C PRO A 103 2.54 2.83 16.05
N PHE A 104 1.75 2.02 15.34
CA PHE A 104 2.09 0.61 15.04
C PHE A 104 3.01 0.45 13.82
N GLY A 105 3.08 1.47 12.95
CA GLY A 105 3.87 1.49 11.73
C GLY A 105 5.34 1.88 11.91
N LYS A 106 6.06 1.97 10.79
CA LYS A 106 7.42 2.53 10.75
C LYS A 106 7.33 3.99 10.41
N GLY A 107 8.02 4.84 11.18
CA GLY A 107 8.02 6.27 10.94
C GLY A 107 9.39 6.88 10.78
N LEU A 108 9.44 7.99 10.06
CA LEU A 108 10.60 8.89 9.95
C LEU A 108 10.11 10.32 10.16
N GLY A 109 10.61 10.97 11.22
CA GLY A 109 10.07 12.25 11.66
C GLY A 109 8.58 12.12 12.00
N ASP A 110 7.76 12.95 11.38
CA ASP A 110 6.33 13.02 11.68
C ASP A 110 5.48 12.03 10.86
N LEU A 111 6.05 11.32 9.89
CA LEU A 111 5.33 10.42 8.98
C LEU A 111 5.39 8.97 9.46
N PHE A 112 4.25 8.28 9.40
CA PHE A 112 4.11 6.87 9.76
C PHE A 112 3.47 6.08 8.63
N ASP A 113 4.18 5.06 8.16
CA ASP A 113 3.71 4.11 7.16
C ASP A 113 3.22 2.82 7.81
N HIS A 114 2.00 2.43 7.46
CA HIS A 114 1.34 1.21 7.91
C HIS A 114 1.09 0.29 6.74
N LYS A 115 1.38 -1.00 6.94
CA LYS A 115 1.06 -2.09 6.01
C LYS A 115 0.15 -3.07 6.73
N ILE A 116 -1.14 -3.04 6.39
CA ILE A 116 -2.19 -3.69 7.18
C ILE A 116 -2.85 -4.77 6.32
N PRO A 117 -2.75 -6.07 6.69
CA PRO A 117 -3.32 -7.13 5.88
C PRO A 117 -4.86 -7.09 5.90
N PHE A 118 -5.49 -7.28 4.76
CA PHE A 118 -6.94 -7.41 4.66
C PHE A 118 -7.43 -8.61 3.84
N LEU A 119 -6.55 -9.24 3.07
CA LEU A 119 -6.71 -10.59 2.56
C LEU A 119 -5.39 -11.35 2.80
N THR A 120 -5.44 -12.48 3.48
CA THR A 120 -4.26 -13.29 3.81
C THR A 120 -4.42 -14.67 3.17
N ASN A 121 -3.37 -15.18 2.52
CA ASN A 121 -3.39 -16.46 1.81
C ASN A 121 -4.59 -16.60 0.87
N TYR A 122 -4.93 -15.51 0.18
CA TYR A 122 -6.10 -15.42 -0.66
C TYR A 122 -5.83 -15.99 -2.04
N LYS A 123 -6.73 -16.87 -2.49
CA LYS A 123 -6.72 -17.41 -3.84
C LYS A 123 -7.68 -16.63 -4.72
N PHE A 124 -7.16 -15.87 -5.69
CA PHE A 124 -8.01 -15.22 -6.67
C PHE A 124 -8.75 -16.27 -7.50
N PRO A 125 -10.07 -16.12 -7.75
CA PRO A 125 -10.84 -17.14 -8.47
C PRO A 125 -10.38 -17.44 -9.89
N ARG A 126 -9.75 -16.45 -10.56
CA ARG A 126 -9.27 -16.55 -11.95
C ARG A 126 -8.23 -15.48 -12.24
N SER A 127 -7.45 -15.68 -13.30
CA SER A 127 -6.51 -14.65 -13.78
C SER A 127 -7.26 -13.47 -14.41
N GLY A 128 -6.66 -12.28 -14.34
CA GLY A 128 -7.18 -11.05 -14.93
C GLY A 128 -6.91 -9.81 -14.07
N THR A 129 -7.46 -8.67 -14.49
CA THR A 129 -7.30 -7.40 -13.78
C THR A 129 -8.39 -7.21 -12.73
N TYR A 130 -8.00 -7.06 -11.47
CA TYR A 130 -8.89 -6.73 -10.37
C TYR A 130 -8.77 -5.24 -10.05
N THR A 131 -9.89 -4.59 -9.77
CA THR A 131 -9.91 -3.19 -9.34
C THR A 131 -10.27 -3.10 -7.87
N PHE A 132 -9.39 -2.49 -7.08
CA PHE A 132 -9.61 -2.19 -5.67
C PHE A 132 -9.88 -0.70 -5.53
N THR A 133 -11.06 -0.33 -5.05
CA THR A 133 -11.41 1.06 -4.76
C THR A 133 -11.47 1.25 -3.25
N LEU A 134 -10.77 2.27 -2.75
CA LEU A 134 -10.72 2.59 -1.33
C LEU A 134 -11.42 3.91 -1.06
N SER A 135 -12.10 4.01 0.08
CA SER A 135 -12.74 5.25 0.54
C SER A 135 -12.70 5.31 2.06
N GLN A 136 -12.54 6.51 2.60
CA GLN A 136 -12.66 6.72 4.05
C GLN A 136 -14.13 6.68 4.47
N SER A 137 -14.39 6.10 5.64
CA SER A 137 -15.73 5.96 6.23
C SER A 137 -15.76 6.54 7.65
N MET A 138 -14.98 7.58 7.88
CA MET A 138 -14.95 8.34 9.12
C MET A 138 -16.09 9.38 9.11
N ARG A 139 -16.53 9.81 10.29
CA ARG A 139 -17.53 10.90 10.40
C ARG A 139 -16.98 12.25 9.97
N GLN A 140 -15.67 12.48 10.17
CA GLN A 140 -15.00 13.73 9.79
C GLN A 140 -14.68 13.75 8.30
N ASN A 141 -15.04 14.84 7.62
CA ASN A 141 -14.80 15.04 6.19
C ASN A 141 -14.45 16.52 5.90
N PRO A 142 -13.28 16.83 5.31
CA PRO A 142 -12.20 15.89 5.01
C PRO A 142 -11.58 15.28 6.26
N LEU A 143 -11.02 14.08 6.14
CA LEU A 143 -10.25 13.45 7.19
C LEU A 143 -8.80 13.98 7.13
N PRO A 144 -8.33 14.72 8.15
CA PRO A 144 -7.06 15.41 8.09
C PRO A 144 -5.87 14.48 8.37
N PHE A 145 -4.66 14.94 8.03
CA PHE A 145 -3.38 14.32 8.35
C PHE A 145 -3.15 12.91 7.81
N LEU A 146 -3.88 12.52 6.76
CA LEU A 146 -3.61 11.34 5.95
C LEU A 146 -2.84 11.80 4.72
N MET A 147 -1.59 11.36 4.56
CA MET A 147 -0.72 11.79 3.45
C MET A 147 -0.84 10.87 2.23
N GLY A 148 -1.28 9.63 2.43
CA GLY A 148 -1.37 8.67 1.33
C GLY A 148 -2.16 7.42 1.71
N ILE A 149 -2.80 6.85 0.70
CA ILE A 149 -3.52 5.58 0.79
C ILE A 149 -3.19 4.71 -0.40
N GLY A 150 -3.07 3.40 -0.20
CA GLY A 150 -2.64 2.50 -1.25
C GLY A 150 -2.96 1.06 -0.98
N ILE A 151 -2.47 0.20 -1.88
CA ILE A 151 -2.50 -1.25 -1.70
C ILE A 151 -1.16 -1.88 -2.07
N SER A 152 -0.85 -3.00 -1.42
CA SER A 152 0.20 -3.94 -1.86
C SER A 152 -0.43 -5.30 -2.10
N VAL A 153 -0.05 -5.96 -3.18
CA VAL A 153 -0.38 -7.35 -3.49
C VAL A 153 0.92 -8.11 -3.60
N GLU A 154 1.06 -9.14 -2.78
CA GLU A 154 2.27 -9.94 -2.66
C GLU A 154 1.90 -11.41 -2.78
N LYS A 155 2.77 -12.20 -3.39
CA LYS A 155 2.65 -13.65 -3.33
C LYS A 155 2.82 -14.09 -1.88
N ALA A 156 1.93 -14.95 -1.40
CA ALA A 156 2.14 -15.59 -0.12
C ALA A 156 3.32 -16.56 -0.27
N GLU A 157 4.38 -16.33 0.50
CA GLU A 157 5.45 -17.32 0.65
C GLU A 157 4.85 -18.58 1.28
N LYS A 158 5.30 -19.76 0.81
CA LYS A 158 4.89 -21.05 1.37
C LYS A 158 5.53 -21.28 2.73
#